data_AF-A0A8E0WVT6-F1
#
_entry.id   AF-A0A8E0WVT6-F1
#
_cell.length_a   1.000
_cell.length_b   1.000
_cell.length_c   1.000
_cell.angle_alpha   90.00
_cell.angle_beta   90.00
_cell.angle_gamma   90.00
#
_symmetry.space_group_name_H-M   'P 1'
#
loop_
_entity.id
_entity.type
_entity.pdbx_description
1 polymer ?
#
loop_
_entity_poly.entity_id
_entity_poly.type
_entity_poly.pdbx_seq_one_letter_code
_entity_poly.pdbx_strand_id
1 'polypeptide(L)'
;MPQALSEERPSVGYGLEHSVGQIRYCLAEKIRISAAEPIVNGYNSAQVDRFNAMVSDYNSRCGQYRYLDSSMNLARSDVEAHRAELEQAGRDLIKSVGGIAQPSVSTDTSSTITGPNPGVVPYGGLDASDPLDAGADGSVSGDESGLTDDGGGQDD
;
A
#
# COMPACT_ATOMS: atom_id res chain seq x y z
N MET A 1 1.92 -33.33 -8.10
CA MET A 1 2.30 -32.02 -8.65
C MET A 1 1.30 -31.02 -8.10
N PRO A 2 1.72 -29.95 -7.40
CA PRO A 2 0.83 -28.84 -7.11
C PRO A 2 0.25 -28.34 -8.43
N GLN A 3 -1.06 -28.04 -8.47
CA GLN A 3 -1.69 -27.46 -9.65
C GLN A 3 -1.27 -26.00 -9.75
N ALA A 4 -0.92 -25.50 -10.93
CA ALA A 4 -0.55 -24.10 -11.08
C ALA A 4 -1.66 -23.16 -10.59
N LEU A 5 -1.30 -22.14 -9.82
CA LEU A 5 -2.24 -21.12 -9.33
C LEU A 5 -2.86 -20.38 -10.52
N SER A 6 -4.17 -20.52 -10.71
CA SER A 6 -4.90 -19.85 -11.78
C SER A 6 -5.24 -18.41 -11.38
N GLU A 7 -4.31 -17.50 -11.65
CA GLU A 7 -4.45 -16.04 -11.49
C GLU A 7 -5.03 -15.39 -12.75
N GLU A 8 -5.85 -14.36 -12.53
CA GLU A 8 -6.40 -13.51 -13.59
C GLU A 8 -6.06 -12.07 -13.27
N ARG A 9 -5.41 -11.33 -14.18
CA ARG A 9 -5.04 -9.95 -13.92
C ARG A 9 -6.30 -9.06 -13.93
N PRO A 10 -6.62 -8.34 -12.84
CA PRO A 10 -7.76 -7.43 -12.83
C PRO A 10 -7.53 -6.22 -13.74
N SER A 11 -8.60 -5.61 -14.26
CA SER A 11 -8.51 -4.28 -14.88
C SER A 11 -8.03 -3.23 -13.88
N VAL A 12 -7.41 -2.15 -14.39
CA VAL A 12 -7.07 -0.99 -13.54
C VAL A 12 -8.35 -0.25 -13.13
N GLY A 13 -8.37 0.27 -11.91
CA GLY A 13 -9.50 1.02 -11.36
C GLY A 13 -9.80 0.65 -9.90
N TYR A 14 -10.81 1.32 -9.36
CA TYR A 14 -11.27 1.15 -7.97
C TYR A 14 -12.74 0.72 -7.96
N GLY A 15 -13.14 -0.05 -6.94
CA GLY A 15 -14.55 -0.39 -6.70
C GLY A 15 -15.11 -1.49 -7.61
N LEU A 16 -14.25 -2.09 -8.44
CA LEU A 16 -14.58 -3.21 -9.30
C LEU A 16 -14.90 -4.46 -8.45
N GLU A 17 -15.82 -5.29 -8.92
CA GLU A 17 -16.06 -6.60 -8.33
C GLU A 17 -15.07 -7.60 -8.94
N HIS A 18 -14.23 -8.20 -8.09
CA HIS A 18 -13.18 -9.10 -8.55
C HIS A 18 -13.66 -10.56 -8.57
N SER A 19 -13.32 -11.27 -9.65
CA SER A 19 -13.47 -12.73 -9.77
C SER A 19 -12.53 -13.45 -8.77
N VAL A 20 -12.74 -14.76 -8.54
CA VAL A 20 -11.81 -15.57 -7.73
C VAL A 20 -10.38 -15.47 -8.28
N GLY A 21 -10.20 -15.55 -9.60
CA GLY A 21 -8.88 -15.45 -10.24
C GLY A 21 -8.23 -14.09 -10.04
N GLN A 22 -9.02 -13.02 -10.06
CA GLN A 22 -8.58 -11.65 -9.80
C GLN A 22 -8.21 -11.41 -8.33
N ILE A 23 -8.96 -11.99 -7.39
CA ILE A 23 -8.61 -11.96 -5.98
C ILE A 23 -7.31 -12.75 -5.74
N ARG A 24 -7.14 -13.93 -6.36
CA ARG A 24 -5.89 -14.70 -6.29
C ARG A 24 -4.70 -13.87 -6.76
N TYR A 25 -4.83 -13.15 -7.89
CA TYR A 25 -3.78 -12.25 -8.37
C TYR A 25 -3.42 -11.19 -7.32
N CYS A 26 -4.41 -10.51 -6.74
CA CYS A 26 -4.15 -9.47 -5.75
C CYS A 26 -3.45 -10.02 -4.49
N LEU A 27 -3.89 -11.16 -3.97
CA LEU A 27 -3.27 -11.79 -2.80
C LEU A 27 -1.85 -12.30 -3.12
N ALA A 28 -1.67 -12.92 -4.29
CA ALA A 28 -0.38 -13.42 -4.75
C ALA A 28 0.62 -12.28 -4.98
N GLU A 29 0.19 -11.19 -5.62
CA GLU A 29 1.04 -10.03 -5.88
C GLU A 29 1.45 -9.33 -4.58
N LYS A 30 0.55 -9.27 -3.58
CA LYS A 30 0.91 -8.76 -2.25
C LYS A 30 2.03 -9.60 -1.60
N ILE A 31 1.96 -10.93 -1.71
CA ILE A 31 3.02 -11.83 -1.21
C ILE A 31 4.34 -11.59 -1.96
N ARG A 32 4.29 -11.49 -3.29
CA ARG A 32 5.49 -11.21 -4.12
C ARG A 32 6.14 -9.89 -3.72
N ILE A 33 5.35 -8.83 -3.57
CA ILE A 33 5.84 -7.50 -3.15
C ILE A 33 6.47 -7.58 -1.75
N SER A 34 5.79 -8.18 -0.77
CA SER A 34 6.34 -8.32 0.59
C SER A 34 7.63 -9.14 0.63
N ALA A 35 7.76 -10.18 -0.20
CA ALA A 35 8.98 -10.98 -0.28
C ALA A 35 10.10 -10.28 -1.06
N ALA A 36 9.76 -9.39 -2.00
CA ALA A 36 10.69 -8.58 -2.76
C ALA A 36 11.34 -7.47 -1.92
N GLU A 37 10.57 -6.84 -1.03
CA GLU A 37 10.99 -5.69 -0.20
C GLU A 37 12.37 -5.85 0.48
N PRO A 38 12.67 -6.94 1.23
CA PRO A 38 13.97 -7.07 1.90
C PRO A 38 15.15 -7.34 0.94
N ILE A 39 14.89 -7.60 -0.35
CA ILE A 39 15.92 -7.85 -1.37
C ILE A 39 16.36 -6.56 -2.05
N VAL A 40 15.51 -5.53 -2.06
CA VAL A 40 15.78 -4.28 -2.76
C VAL A 40 16.97 -3.56 -2.12
N ASN A 41 18.02 -3.34 -2.91
CA ASN A 41 19.09 -2.43 -2.54
C ASN A 41 18.69 -1.00 -2.94
N GLY A 42 18.47 -0.13 -1.96
CA GLY A 42 18.10 1.28 -2.18
C GLY A 42 19.12 2.10 -2.98
N TYR A 43 20.37 1.64 -3.12
CA TYR A 43 21.39 2.27 -3.97
C TYR A 43 21.36 1.78 -5.43
N ASN A 44 20.59 0.73 -5.74
CA ASN A 44 20.40 0.22 -7.08
C ASN A 44 19.08 0.75 -7.65
N SER A 45 19.16 1.81 -8.47
CA SER A 45 17.98 2.45 -9.05
C SER A 45 17.11 1.48 -9.86
N ALA A 46 17.70 0.52 -10.56
CA ALA A 46 16.92 -0.46 -11.33
C ALA A 46 16.07 -1.36 -10.43
N GLN A 47 16.57 -1.77 -9.27
CA GLN A 47 15.80 -2.54 -8.29
C GLN A 47 14.70 -1.70 -7.64
N VAL A 48 15.01 -0.44 -7.31
CA VAL A 48 14.03 0.52 -6.77
C VAL A 48 12.90 0.75 -7.78
N ASP A 49 13.23 1.02 -9.04
CA ASP A 49 12.26 1.23 -10.12
C ASP A 49 11.39 0.00 -10.34
N ARG A 50 11.98 -1.20 -10.33
CA ARG A 50 11.24 -2.46 -10.45
C ARG A 50 10.24 -2.63 -9.31
N PHE A 51 10.69 -2.43 -8.08
CA PHE A 51 9.85 -2.55 -6.90
C PHE A 51 8.70 -1.54 -6.92
N ASN A 52 9.00 -0.28 -7.24
CA ASN A 52 7.99 0.77 -7.36
C ASN A 52 6.97 0.47 -8.46
N ALA A 53 7.40 -0.10 -9.60
CA ALA A 53 6.49 -0.53 -10.65
C ALA A 53 5.54 -1.63 -10.19
N MET A 54 6.03 -2.62 -9.41
CA MET A 54 5.18 -3.67 -8.82
C MET A 54 4.15 -3.08 -7.86
N VAL A 55 4.59 -2.20 -6.95
CA VAL A 55 3.71 -1.52 -5.99
C VAL A 55 2.66 -0.67 -6.71
N SER A 56 3.05 0.05 -7.76
CA SER A 56 2.15 0.89 -8.56
C SER A 56 1.08 0.05 -9.29
N ASP A 57 1.46 -1.04 -9.95
CA ASP A 57 0.51 -1.95 -10.62
C ASP A 57 -0.48 -2.54 -9.61
N TYR A 58 0.02 -3.02 -8.46
CA TYR A 58 -0.83 -3.52 -7.38
C TYR A 58 -1.81 -2.45 -6.90
N ASN A 59 -1.34 -1.24 -6.59
CA ASN A 59 -2.20 -0.16 -6.09
C ASN A 59 -3.31 0.19 -7.09
N SER A 60 -2.98 0.21 -8.38
CA SER A 60 -3.92 0.56 -9.46
C SER A 60 -5.06 -0.44 -9.70
N ARG A 61 -4.93 -1.69 -9.20
CA ARG A 61 -5.88 -2.79 -9.45
C ARG A 61 -6.47 -3.41 -8.17
N CYS A 62 -5.64 -3.45 -7.12
CA CYS A 62 -5.88 -4.20 -5.88
C CYS A 62 -5.98 -3.28 -4.65
N GLY A 63 -5.81 -1.96 -4.82
CA GLY A 63 -5.93 -1.00 -3.73
C GLY A 63 -7.33 -0.92 -3.13
N GLN A 64 -8.38 -1.11 -3.94
CA GLN A 64 -9.77 -1.17 -3.47
C GLN A 64 -10.65 -1.93 -4.46
N TYR A 65 -11.24 -3.03 -4.01
CA TYR A 65 -12.18 -3.84 -4.79
C TYR A 65 -13.29 -4.41 -3.91
N ARG A 66 -14.37 -4.86 -4.54
CA ARG A 66 -15.47 -5.59 -3.91
C ARG A 66 -15.33 -7.08 -4.23
N TYR A 67 -15.86 -7.92 -3.34
CA TYR A 67 -15.79 -9.37 -3.51
C TYR A 67 -16.91 -10.05 -2.73
N LEU A 68 -17.24 -11.28 -3.13
CA LEU A 68 -18.04 -12.21 -2.34
C LEU A 68 -17.13 -12.94 -1.34
N ASP A 69 -17.61 -13.19 -0.12
CA ASP A 69 -16.84 -13.91 0.91
C ASP A 69 -16.40 -15.30 0.46
N SER A 70 -17.25 -16.02 -0.27
CA SER A 70 -16.91 -17.33 -0.85
C SER A 70 -15.72 -17.24 -1.81
N SER A 71 -15.70 -16.22 -2.67
CA SER A 71 -14.61 -15.98 -3.61
C SER A 71 -13.30 -15.63 -2.91
N MET A 72 -13.37 -14.79 -1.87
CA MET A 72 -12.20 -14.42 -1.06
C MET A 72 -11.63 -15.62 -0.30
N ASN A 73 -12.48 -16.43 0.33
CA ASN A 73 -12.06 -17.61 1.08
C ASN A 73 -11.40 -18.66 0.18
N LEU A 74 -11.99 -18.91 -1.01
CA LEU A 74 -11.41 -19.82 -1.99
C LEU A 74 -10.06 -19.31 -2.48
N ALA A 75 -9.99 -18.05 -2.92
CA ALA A 75 -8.76 -17.44 -3.40
C ALA A 75 -7.65 -17.48 -2.34
N ARG A 76 -7.97 -17.23 -1.07
CA ARG A 76 -7.02 -17.30 0.04
C ARG A 76 -6.49 -18.73 0.23
N SER A 77 -7.37 -19.73 0.23
CA SER A 77 -6.95 -21.13 0.34
C SER A 77 -5.98 -21.52 -0.78
N ASP A 78 -6.29 -21.12 -2.02
CA ASP A 78 -5.44 -21.44 -3.17
C ASP A 78 -4.08 -20.73 -3.10
N VAL A 79 -4.06 -19.46 -2.71
CA VAL A 79 -2.82 -18.67 -2.61
C VAL A 79 -1.93 -19.17 -1.48
N GLU A 80 -2.50 -19.51 -0.31
CA GLU A 80 -1.70 -20.03 0.81
C GLU A 80 -1.07 -21.39 0.48
N ALA A 81 -1.74 -22.23 -0.32
CA ALA A 81 -1.15 -23.47 -0.82
C ALA A 81 0.10 -23.26 -1.69
N HIS A 82 0.26 -22.07 -2.29
CA HIS A 82 1.37 -21.71 -3.18
C HIS A 82 2.30 -20.65 -2.58
N ARG A 83 2.14 -20.32 -1.29
CA ARG A 83 2.82 -19.18 -0.66
C ARG A 83 4.34 -19.19 -0.86
N ALA A 84 4.98 -20.33 -0.62
CA ALA A 84 6.44 -20.45 -0.72
C ALA A 84 6.95 -20.16 -2.15
N GLU A 85 6.23 -20.61 -3.17
CA GLU A 85 6.56 -20.35 -4.57
C GLU A 85 6.40 -18.87 -4.91
N LEU A 86 5.32 -18.23 -4.41
CA LEU A 86 5.06 -16.80 -4.61
C LEU A 86 6.10 -15.92 -3.94
N GLU A 87 6.50 -16.25 -2.71
CA GLU A 87 7.58 -15.53 -2.01
C GLU A 87 8.91 -15.66 -2.76
N GLN A 88 9.22 -16.85 -3.28
CA GLN A 88 10.41 -17.06 -4.07
C GLN A 88 10.38 -16.26 -5.38
N ALA A 89 9.25 -16.29 -6.09
CA ALA A 89 9.05 -15.49 -7.30
C ALA A 89 9.25 -13.99 -7.03
N GLY A 90 8.72 -13.47 -5.91
CA GLY A 90 8.92 -12.08 -5.50
C GLY A 90 10.39 -11.71 -5.33
N ARG A 91 11.16 -12.55 -4.62
CA ARG A 91 12.61 -12.36 -4.44
C ARG A 91 13.36 -12.39 -5.78
N ASP A 92 13.02 -13.32 -6.66
CA ASP A 92 13.72 -13.52 -7.92
C ASP A 92 13.46 -12.38 -8.92
N LEU A 93 12.28 -11.76 -8.87
CA LEU A 93 11.97 -10.56 -9.67
C LEU A 93 12.91 -9.38 -9.38
N ILE A 94 13.39 -9.22 -8.14
CA ILE A 94 14.33 -8.15 -7.80
C ILE A 94 15.77 -8.57 -8.11
N LYS A 95 16.15 -9.81 -7.78
CA LYS A 95 17.51 -10.32 -8.03
C LYS A 95 17.88 -10.33 -9.51
N SER A 96 16.90 -10.57 -10.39
CA SER A 96 17.11 -10.60 -11.84
C SER A 96 17.30 -9.22 -12.47
N VAL A 97 16.94 -8.13 -11.75
CA VAL A 97 17.10 -6.77 -12.25
C VAL A 97 18.52 -6.27 -11.96
N GLY A 98 19.30 -6.09 -13.03
CA GLY A 98 20.71 -5.73 -13.00
C GLY A 98 21.62 -6.64 -13.85
N GLY A 99 21.10 -7.76 -14.34
CA GLY A 99 21.70 -8.52 -15.44
C GLY A 99 21.29 -7.88 -16.78
N ILE A 100 22.26 -7.44 -17.58
CA ILE A 100 22.01 -6.80 -18.87
C ILE A 100 21.33 -7.81 -19.82
N ALA A 101 20.02 -7.68 -20.04
CA ALA A 101 19.33 -7.95 -21.31
C ALA A 101 17.89 -7.38 -21.24
N GLN A 102 17.70 -6.32 -22.03
CA GLN A 102 16.49 -5.54 -22.23
C GLN A 102 15.34 -6.40 -22.80
N PRO A 103 14.12 -6.41 -22.21
CA PRO A 103 12.97 -7.00 -22.89
C PRO A 103 12.59 -6.10 -24.07
N SER A 104 12.59 -6.69 -25.27
CA SER A 104 12.01 -6.10 -26.47
C SER A 104 10.52 -5.83 -26.22
N VAL A 105 10.21 -4.58 -25.90
CA VAL A 105 8.85 -4.05 -25.95
C VAL A 105 8.45 -4.01 -27.42
N SER A 106 7.61 -4.95 -27.84
CA SER A 106 6.74 -4.71 -29.00
C SER A 106 5.78 -3.60 -28.59
N THR A 107 6.12 -2.36 -28.98
CA THR A 107 5.22 -1.22 -28.90
C THR A 107 4.12 -1.43 -29.94
N ASP A 108 2.98 -1.98 -29.50
CA ASP A 108 1.72 -1.66 -30.17
C ASP A 108 1.28 -0.29 -29.66
N THR A 109 1.45 0.68 -30.55
CA THR A 109 1.14 2.09 -30.35
C THR A 109 -0.35 2.29 -30.52
N SER A 110 -1.07 2.66 -29.44
CA SER A 110 -2.10 3.70 -29.50
C SER A 110 -2.62 4.08 -28.11
N SER A 111 -2.06 5.15 -27.55
CA SER A 111 -2.83 6.34 -27.13
C SER A 111 -1.92 7.30 -26.36
N THR A 112 -1.67 8.44 -26.99
CA THR A 112 -0.97 9.60 -26.48
C THR A 112 -1.72 10.24 -25.31
N ILE A 113 -1.15 10.25 -24.10
CA ILE A 113 -1.36 11.33 -23.12
C ILE A 113 -0.04 11.58 -22.37
N THR A 114 0.56 12.73 -22.67
CA THR A 114 1.66 13.35 -21.92
C THR A 114 1.19 13.70 -20.51
N GLY A 115 1.81 13.10 -19.49
CA GLY A 115 1.64 13.46 -18.08
C GLY A 115 3.01 13.57 -17.39
N PRO A 116 3.27 14.57 -16.52
CA PRO A 116 4.56 14.70 -15.84
C PRO A 116 4.85 13.53 -14.91
N ASN A 117 6.11 13.08 -14.94
CA ASN A 117 6.70 12.11 -14.02
C ASN A 117 6.52 12.58 -12.56
N PRO A 118 5.81 11.87 -11.67
CA PRO A 118 5.73 12.26 -10.27
C PRO A 118 7.09 12.02 -9.63
N GLY A 119 7.80 13.11 -9.38
CA GLY A 119 9.09 13.12 -8.73
C GLY A 119 9.05 12.40 -7.36
N VAL A 120 10.07 11.57 -7.16
CA VAL A 120 10.74 11.31 -5.88
C VAL A 120 10.28 12.20 -4.72
N VAL A 121 9.63 11.60 -3.72
CA VAL A 121 9.61 12.17 -2.36
C VAL A 121 10.62 11.38 -1.52
N PRO A 122 11.72 11.99 -1.05
CA PRO A 122 12.60 11.34 -0.10
C PRO A 122 11.96 11.44 1.29
N TYR A 123 11.76 10.30 1.95
CA TYR A 123 11.46 10.27 3.38
C TYR A 123 12.68 10.76 4.17
N GLY A 124 12.56 11.92 4.83
CA GLY A 124 13.50 12.36 5.87
C GLY A 124 13.70 13.87 5.91
N GLY A 125 13.08 14.53 6.88
CA GLY A 125 13.34 15.93 7.19
C GLY A 125 12.47 16.40 8.35
N LEU A 126 13.02 16.35 9.55
CA LEU A 126 12.47 16.98 10.75
C LEU A 126 12.91 18.44 10.73
N ASP A 127 12.00 19.40 10.58
CA ASP A 127 12.22 20.76 11.03
C ASP A 127 10.92 21.49 11.33
N ALA A 128 10.93 22.14 12.49
CA ALA A 128 9.86 22.93 13.06
C ALA A 128 9.88 24.35 12.49
N SER A 129 8.69 24.97 12.39
CA SER A 129 8.36 26.41 12.65
C SER A 129 7.23 26.87 11.72
N ASP A 130 6.01 27.04 12.23
CA ASP A 130 5.35 28.35 12.44
C ASP A 130 3.83 28.18 12.73
N PRO A 131 3.23 28.97 13.64
CA PRO A 131 1.86 28.80 14.12
C PRO A 131 0.87 29.69 13.37
N LEU A 132 -0.30 29.17 13.02
CA LEU A 132 -1.42 30.00 12.57
C LEU A 132 -2.29 30.38 13.77
N ASP A 133 -2.07 31.63 14.19
CA ASP A 133 -3.01 32.51 14.86
C ASP A 133 -4.40 32.45 14.20
N ALA A 134 -5.39 32.02 14.96
CA ALA A 134 -6.79 32.28 14.68
C ALA A 134 -7.47 32.62 16.01
N GLY A 135 -7.47 33.91 16.33
CA GLY A 135 -8.35 34.48 17.33
C GLY A 135 -9.82 34.23 17.00
N ALA A 136 -10.56 33.78 18.01
CA ALA A 136 -12.01 33.87 18.09
C ALA A 136 -12.37 34.43 19.47
N ASP A 137 -12.69 35.72 19.48
CA ASP A 137 -13.40 36.42 20.56
C ASP A 137 -14.91 36.19 20.38
N GLY A 138 -15.63 35.94 21.48
CA GLY A 138 -17.05 36.25 21.54
C GLY A 138 -17.92 35.39 22.44
N SER A 139 -17.99 35.78 23.73
CA SER A 139 -19.22 35.82 24.57
C SER A 139 -19.81 34.48 25.08
N VAL A 140 -20.43 34.31 26.26
CA VAL A 140 -20.69 35.06 27.50
C VAL A 140 -21.57 34.14 28.39
N SER A 141 -21.42 34.23 29.71
CA SER A 141 -22.38 33.87 30.78
C SER A 141 -22.54 32.41 31.21
N GLY A 142 -22.36 32.19 32.51
CA GLY A 142 -22.53 30.92 33.20
C GLY A 142 -22.01 30.99 34.64
N ASP A 143 -22.48 31.99 35.37
CA ASP A 143 -22.60 32.10 36.84
C ASP A 143 -22.45 30.78 37.63
N GLU A 144 -21.34 30.63 38.35
CA GLU A 144 -21.23 29.64 39.44
C GLU A 144 -21.03 30.38 40.77
N SER A 145 -22.15 30.63 41.47
CA SER A 145 -22.16 30.93 42.90
C SER A 145 -22.53 29.64 43.63
N GLY A 146 -21.60 29.12 44.43
CA GLY A 146 -21.79 27.91 45.23
C GLY A 146 -20.82 27.85 46.42
N LEU A 147 -21.18 28.55 47.49
CA LEU A 147 -20.57 28.49 48.83
C LEU A 147 -20.77 27.10 49.49
N THR A 148 -19.70 26.54 50.08
CA THR A 148 -19.57 25.85 51.41
C THR A 148 -18.08 25.49 51.53
N ASP A 149 -17.22 26.03 52.40
CA ASP A 149 -17.19 26.14 53.88
C ASP A 149 -17.12 24.82 54.66
N ASP A 150 -16.22 24.81 55.66
CA ASP A 150 -15.85 23.79 56.66
C ASP A 150 -15.09 22.52 56.19
N GLY A 151 -13.97 22.09 56.78
CA GLY A 151 -13.38 22.36 58.09
C GLY A 151 -13.07 21.04 58.83
N GLY A 152 -11.81 20.82 59.26
CA GLY A 152 -11.36 19.70 60.12
C GLY A 152 -10.38 18.78 59.39
N GLY A 153 -9.14 18.53 59.83
CA GLY A 153 -8.52 18.57 61.15
C GLY A 153 -7.50 17.43 61.11
N GLN A 154 -6.20 17.75 61.13
CA GLN A 154 -5.12 16.76 61.06
C GLN A 154 -4.30 16.95 62.33
N ASP A 155 -4.56 16.06 63.28
CA ASP A 155 -3.70 15.72 64.39
C ASP A 155 -2.37 15.16 63.85
N ASP A 156 -1.27 15.84 64.17
CA ASP A 156 0.07 15.28 64.49
C ASP A 156 1.03 16.40 64.92
#